data_AF-A0A432QNG0-F1
#
_entry.id   AF-A0A432QNG0-F1
#
_cell.length_a   1.000
_cell.length_b   1.000
_cell.length_c   1.000
_cell.angle_alpha   90.00
_cell.angle_beta   90.00
_cell.angle_gamma   90.00
#
_symmetry.space_group_name_H-M   'P 1'
#
loop_
_entity.id
_entity.type
_entity.pdbx_description
1 polymer ?
#
loop_
_entity_poly.entity_id
_entity_poly.type
_entity_poly.pdbx_seq_one_letter_code
_entity_poly.pdbx_strand_id
1 'polypeptide(L)'
;MSTLAKNSGSRKKMFTIIAMIAVISSLHLLFPHDFSRTHVVARELYFLPVILSAFWFGLRGALLTSLSITAFYFTYSVFHWQGFSPDDLDRLLEIFFFNAVAVITGFLQDSQRAHAREKLESVKALAATVGHEINSPLFVAMGNVELLQDDFDEDSEAYSELEGIYVSLKEIKVLVKKISLIEEVVTRDYDGTTRIVDFTKSKKETTPFTEHPFTDQ
;
A
#
# COMPACT_ATOMS: atom_id res chain seq x y z
N MET A 1 -14.93 13.40 5.77
CA MET A 1 -13.75 14.19 5.30
C MET A 1 -12.54 13.34 4.84
N SER A 2 -12.60 12.01 4.80
CA SER A 2 -11.46 11.15 4.37
C SER A 2 -11.42 10.81 2.86
N THR A 3 -12.51 11.02 2.13
CA THR A 3 -12.60 10.73 0.68
C THR A 3 -11.96 11.80 -0.21
N LEU A 4 -11.91 13.06 0.24
CA LEU A 4 -11.37 14.18 -0.54
C LEU A 4 -9.83 14.19 -0.57
N ALA A 5 -9.16 13.83 0.53
CA ALA A 5 -7.70 13.77 0.61
C ALA A 5 -7.10 12.64 -0.26
N LYS A 6 -7.73 11.46 -0.27
CA LYS A 6 -7.35 10.34 -1.15
C LYS A 6 -7.49 10.67 -2.64
N ASN A 7 -8.47 11.53 -2.98
CA ASN A 7 -8.76 11.91 -4.36
C ASN A 7 -7.75 12.93 -4.94
N SER A 8 -7.20 13.82 -4.10
CA SER A 8 -6.21 14.82 -4.53
C SER A 8 -4.92 14.17 -5.07
N GLY A 9 -4.40 13.15 -4.38
CA GLY A 9 -3.21 12.42 -4.84
C GLY A 9 -3.44 11.65 -6.13
N SER A 10 -4.64 11.06 -6.31
CA SER A 10 -5.03 10.36 -7.54
C SER A 10 -5.13 11.32 -8.73
N ARG A 11 -5.76 12.50 -8.53
CA ARG A 11 -5.85 13.53 -9.57
C ARG A 11 -4.48 14.07 -9.98
N LYS A 12 -3.57 14.29 -9.03
CA LYS A 12 -2.19 14.71 -9.33
C LYS A 12 -1.48 13.67 -10.19
N LYS A 13 -1.55 12.39 -9.82
CA LYS A 13 -0.99 11.26 -10.59
C LYS A 13 -1.53 11.20 -12.02
N MET A 14 -2.84 11.34 -12.18
CA MET A 14 -3.48 11.38 -13.48
C MET A 14 -3.01 12.58 -14.30
N PHE A 15 -2.93 13.77 -13.69
CA PHE A 15 -2.41 14.96 -14.34
C PHE A 15 -0.95 14.79 -14.78
N THR A 16 -0.11 14.14 -13.97
CA THR A 16 1.28 13.81 -14.35
C THR A 16 1.34 12.92 -15.58
N ILE A 17 0.52 11.87 -15.66
CA ILE A 17 0.48 10.99 -16.85
C ILE A 17 0.02 11.76 -18.09
N ILE A 18 -1.04 12.55 -17.97
CA ILE A 18 -1.55 13.37 -19.08
C ILE A 18 -0.48 14.36 -19.55
N ALA A 19 0.20 15.03 -18.61
CA ALA A 19 1.28 15.96 -18.93
C ALA A 19 2.45 15.24 -19.63
N MET A 20 2.84 14.05 -19.19
CA MET A 20 3.87 13.24 -19.85
C MET A 20 3.46 12.89 -21.28
N ILE A 21 2.24 12.41 -21.49
CA ILE A 21 1.73 12.09 -22.83
C ILE A 21 1.75 13.35 -23.70
N ALA A 22 1.24 14.48 -23.21
CA ALA A 22 1.22 15.73 -23.96
C ALA A 22 2.62 16.23 -24.33
N VAL A 23 3.59 16.14 -23.41
CA VAL A 23 4.99 16.53 -23.67
C VAL A 23 5.63 15.60 -24.71
N ILE A 24 5.46 14.29 -24.58
CA ILE A 24 6.03 13.30 -25.52
C ILE A 24 5.38 13.46 -26.89
N SER A 25 4.05 13.66 -26.95
CA SER A 25 3.33 13.93 -28.21
C SER A 25 3.75 15.24 -28.85
N SER A 26 3.97 16.30 -28.07
CA SER A 26 4.47 17.58 -28.60
C SER A 26 5.88 17.44 -29.17
N LEU A 27 6.75 16.69 -28.48
CA LEU A 27 8.09 16.34 -28.97
C LEU A 27 8.01 15.53 -30.26
N HIS A 28 7.03 14.63 -30.39
CA HIS A 28 6.85 13.85 -31.62
C HIS A 28 6.39 14.71 -32.80
N LEU A 29 5.55 15.72 -32.56
CA LEU A 29 5.00 16.60 -33.60
C LEU A 29 5.97 17.70 -34.06
N LEU A 30 6.85 18.19 -33.17
CA LEU A 30 7.74 19.32 -33.45
C LEU A 30 9.05 18.93 -34.15
N PHE A 31 9.42 17.65 -34.15
CA PHE A 31 10.68 17.18 -34.74
C PHE A 31 10.40 16.54 -36.12
N PRO A 32 10.87 17.16 -37.24
CA PRO A 32 10.64 16.67 -38.59
C PRO A 32 11.14 15.23 -38.80
N HIS A 33 10.46 14.48 -39.69
CA HIS A 33 10.72 13.08 -40.05
C HIS A 33 12.10 12.80 -40.67
N ASP A 34 12.92 13.83 -40.91
CA ASP A 34 14.15 13.73 -41.69
C ASP A 34 15.35 13.12 -40.93
N PHE A 35 15.27 13.01 -39.59
CA PHE A 35 16.27 12.30 -38.78
C PHE A 35 15.69 11.02 -38.18
N SER A 36 15.96 9.89 -38.85
CA SER A 36 15.51 8.54 -38.48
C SER A 36 15.79 8.15 -37.02
N ARG A 37 16.85 8.67 -36.39
CA ARG A 37 17.23 8.31 -35.01
C ARG A 37 16.36 8.97 -33.94
N THR A 38 15.93 10.21 -34.14
CA THR A 38 15.16 10.97 -33.14
C THR A 38 13.72 10.49 -33.01
N HIS A 39 13.13 9.99 -34.10
CA HIS A 39 11.79 9.39 -34.08
C HIS A 39 11.71 8.11 -33.27
N VAL A 40 12.78 7.30 -33.28
CA VAL A 40 12.86 6.05 -32.51
C VAL A 40 12.96 6.33 -31.01
N VAL A 41 13.72 7.34 -30.59
CA VAL A 41 13.87 7.65 -29.16
C VAL A 41 12.59 8.22 -28.56
N ALA A 42 11.92 9.16 -29.24
CA ALA A 42 10.65 9.73 -28.74
C ALA A 42 9.55 8.67 -28.58
N ARG A 43 9.62 7.60 -29.39
CA ARG A 43 8.77 6.43 -29.37
C ARG A 43 8.92 5.63 -28.08
N GLU A 44 10.16 5.36 -27.68
CA GLU A 44 10.47 4.62 -26.44
C GLU A 44 10.01 5.38 -25.18
N LEU A 45 9.94 6.71 -25.24
CA LEU A 45 9.47 7.50 -24.10
C LEU A 45 8.01 7.23 -23.73
N TYR A 46 7.16 6.77 -24.67
CA TYR A 46 5.76 6.42 -24.37
C TYR A 46 5.60 5.18 -23.49
N PHE A 47 6.64 4.35 -23.34
CA PHE A 47 6.62 3.27 -22.33
C PHE A 47 6.55 3.82 -20.91
N LEU A 48 7.17 4.98 -20.64
CA LEU A 48 7.20 5.58 -19.30
C LEU A 48 5.80 5.89 -18.75
N PRO A 49 4.92 6.65 -19.43
CA PRO A 49 3.58 6.91 -18.92
C PRO A 49 2.73 5.63 -18.81
N VAL A 50 2.91 4.65 -19.69
CA VAL A 50 2.20 3.35 -19.63
C VAL A 50 2.60 2.58 -18.37
N ILE A 51 3.91 2.41 -18.15
CA ILE A 51 4.47 1.70 -16.99
C ILE A 51 4.09 2.43 -15.69
N LEU A 52 4.20 3.76 -15.67
CA LEU A 52 3.84 4.56 -14.49
C LEU A 52 2.34 4.47 -14.17
N SER A 53 1.49 4.46 -15.21
CA SER A 53 0.05 4.22 -15.08
C SER A 53 -0.23 2.83 -14.50
N ALA A 54 0.47 1.80 -14.97
CA ALA A 54 0.38 0.45 -14.40
C ALA A 54 0.76 0.44 -12.92
N PHE A 55 1.89 1.05 -12.53
CA PHE A 55 2.31 1.10 -11.14
C PHE A 55 1.34 1.80 -10.21
N TRP A 56 0.69 2.88 -10.66
CA TRP A 56 -0.25 3.64 -9.83
C TRP A 56 -1.65 3.07 -9.84
N PHE A 57 -2.18 2.72 -11.01
CA PHE A 57 -3.60 2.41 -11.23
C PHE A 57 -3.85 0.95 -11.61
N GLY A 58 -2.81 0.12 -11.69
CA GLY A 58 -2.92 -1.29 -12.02
C GLY A 58 -3.23 -1.52 -13.50
N LEU A 59 -3.81 -2.69 -13.80
CA LEU A 59 -4.14 -3.11 -15.16
C LEU A 59 -5.09 -2.14 -15.85
N ARG A 60 -6.11 -1.66 -15.13
CA ARG A 60 -7.14 -0.77 -15.70
C ARG A 60 -6.55 0.56 -16.19
N GLY A 61 -5.67 1.16 -15.39
CA GLY A 61 -5.02 2.42 -15.79
C GLY A 61 -4.02 2.23 -16.90
N ALA A 62 -3.21 1.18 -16.84
CA ALA A 62 -2.25 0.84 -17.89
C ALA A 62 -2.94 0.67 -19.25
N LEU A 63 -4.04 -0.10 -19.29
CA LEU A 63 -4.83 -0.34 -20.50
C LEU A 63 -5.48 0.94 -21.02
N LEU A 64 -6.09 1.74 -20.15
CA LEU A 64 -6.68 3.01 -20.57
C LEU A 64 -5.63 3.93 -21.20
N THR A 65 -4.44 4.00 -20.59
CA THR A 65 -3.32 4.78 -21.13
C THR A 65 -2.79 4.22 -22.45
N SER A 66 -2.53 2.92 -22.56
CA SER A 66 -2.02 2.31 -23.79
C SER A 66 -3.00 2.39 -24.94
N LEU A 67 -4.30 2.17 -24.68
CA LEU A 67 -5.35 2.30 -25.69
C LEU A 67 -5.54 3.74 -26.13
N SER A 68 -5.40 4.72 -25.23
CA SER A 68 -5.45 6.14 -25.61
C SER A 68 -4.30 6.48 -26.56
N ILE A 69 -3.07 6.09 -26.21
CA ILE A 69 -1.89 6.29 -27.06
C ILE A 69 -2.08 5.57 -28.40
N THR A 70 -2.57 4.32 -28.37
CA THR A 70 -2.86 3.53 -29.56
C THR A 70 -3.87 4.23 -30.46
N ALA A 71 -4.95 4.80 -29.92
CA ALA A 71 -5.96 5.51 -30.72
C ALA A 71 -5.35 6.73 -31.44
N PHE A 72 -4.58 7.56 -30.72
CA PHE A 72 -3.90 8.71 -31.34
C PHE A 72 -2.91 8.28 -32.43
N TYR A 73 -2.09 7.26 -32.14
CA TYR A 73 -1.05 6.78 -33.05
C TYR A 73 -1.62 6.05 -34.27
N PHE A 74 -2.68 5.25 -34.07
CA PHE A 74 -3.37 4.53 -35.11
C PHE A 74 -4.07 5.47 -36.08
N THR A 75 -4.76 6.50 -35.58
CA THR A 75 -5.36 7.53 -36.44
C THR A 75 -4.31 8.19 -37.32
N TYR A 76 -3.13 8.54 -36.77
CA TYR A 76 -2.04 9.09 -37.57
C TYR A 76 -1.51 8.08 -38.62
N SER A 77 -1.36 6.81 -38.24
CA SER A 77 -0.86 5.73 -39.10
C SER A 77 -1.75 5.49 -40.32
N VAL A 78 -3.08 5.48 -40.15
CA VAL A 78 -4.03 5.27 -41.25
C VAL A 78 -3.89 6.34 -42.35
N PHE A 79 -3.66 7.60 -41.98
CA PHE A 79 -3.48 8.68 -42.96
C PHE A 79 -2.15 8.64 -43.71
N HIS A 80 -1.13 7.98 -43.14
CA HIS A 80 0.22 7.89 -43.70
C HIS A 80 0.60 6.46 -44.10
N TRP A 81 -0.40 5.61 -44.32
CA TRP A 81 -0.20 4.21 -44.66
C TRP A 81 0.40 4.08 -46.06
N GLN A 82 1.56 3.43 -46.17
CA GLN A 82 2.29 3.28 -47.44
C GLN A 82 2.30 1.85 -47.98
N GLY A 83 1.42 0.98 -47.48
CA GLY A 83 1.28 -0.38 -48.00
C GLY A 83 2.32 -1.36 -47.46
N PHE A 84 2.46 -1.41 -46.12
CA PHE A 84 3.42 -2.29 -45.42
C PHE A 84 4.89 -1.95 -45.73
N SER A 85 5.20 -0.66 -45.73
CA SER A 85 6.59 -0.22 -45.66
C SER A 85 7.25 -0.68 -44.34
N PRO A 86 8.59 -0.74 -44.25
CA PRO A 86 9.28 -1.02 -42.98
C PRO A 86 8.81 -0.10 -41.83
N ASP A 87 8.53 1.17 -42.13
CA ASP A 87 8.04 2.14 -41.15
C ASP A 87 6.64 1.80 -40.62
N ASP A 88 5.76 1.23 -41.46
CA ASP A 88 4.44 0.75 -41.05
C ASP A 88 4.55 -0.45 -40.11
N LEU A 89 5.50 -1.36 -40.38
CA LEU A 89 5.77 -2.51 -39.53
C LEU A 89 6.27 -2.08 -38.14
N ASP A 90 7.20 -1.12 -38.10
CA ASP A 90 7.72 -0.57 -36.83
C ASP A 90 6.61 0.07 -35.99
N ARG A 91 5.68 0.81 -36.61
CA ARG A 91 4.50 1.39 -35.94
C ARG A 91 3.55 0.31 -35.40
N LEU A 92 3.30 -0.76 -36.15
CA LEU A 92 2.45 -1.87 -35.71
C LEU A 92 3.08 -2.63 -34.54
N LEU A 93 4.38 -2.94 -34.63
CA LEU A 93 5.12 -3.59 -33.56
C LEU A 93 5.11 -2.75 -32.29
N GLU A 94 5.27 -1.44 -32.40
CA GLU A 94 5.21 -0.54 -31.27
C GLU A 94 3.84 -0.55 -30.58
N ILE A 95 2.74 -0.42 -31.34
CA ILE A 95 1.38 -0.52 -30.78
C ILE A 95 1.22 -1.86 -30.05
N PHE A 96 1.69 -2.94 -30.65
CA PHE A 96 1.68 -4.26 -30.02
C PHE A 96 2.46 -4.26 -28.70
N PHE A 97 3.70 -3.73 -28.69
CA PHE A 97 4.54 -3.71 -27.51
C PHE A 97 3.98 -2.83 -26.38
N PHE A 98 3.40 -1.66 -26.66
CA PHE A 98 2.78 -0.85 -25.61
C PHE A 98 1.62 -1.58 -24.94
N ASN A 99 0.77 -2.23 -25.72
CA ASN A 99 -0.37 -2.98 -25.18
C ASN A 99 0.10 -4.23 -24.42
N ALA A 100 1.11 -4.95 -24.93
CA ALA A 100 1.72 -6.07 -24.24
C ALA A 100 2.33 -5.64 -22.90
N VAL A 101 3.12 -4.55 -22.87
CA VAL A 101 3.72 -4.01 -21.65
C VAL A 101 2.64 -3.53 -20.67
N ALA A 102 1.58 -2.88 -21.14
CA ALA A 102 0.46 -2.45 -20.30
C ALA A 102 -0.22 -3.63 -19.61
N VAL A 103 -0.51 -4.70 -20.37
CA VAL A 103 -1.12 -5.93 -19.84
C VAL A 103 -0.20 -6.60 -18.83
N ILE A 104 1.05 -6.87 -19.22
CA ILE A 104 2.00 -7.61 -18.37
C ILE A 104 2.28 -6.84 -17.07
N THR A 105 2.65 -5.56 -17.18
CA THR A 105 3.02 -4.73 -16.02
C THR A 105 1.81 -4.46 -15.14
N GLY A 106 0.66 -4.17 -15.75
CA GLY A 106 -0.58 -3.93 -15.04
C GLY A 106 -1.08 -5.15 -14.28
N PHE A 107 -1.08 -6.32 -14.93
CA PHE A 107 -1.46 -7.58 -14.30
C PHE A 107 -0.51 -7.96 -13.17
N LEU A 108 0.81 -7.85 -13.40
CA LEU A 108 1.81 -8.15 -12.38
C LEU A 108 1.65 -7.25 -11.16
N GLN A 109 1.40 -5.95 -11.35
CA GLN A 109 1.19 -5.02 -10.26
C GLN A 109 -0.09 -5.35 -9.46
N ASP A 110 -1.18 -5.70 -10.13
CA ASP A 110 -2.42 -6.08 -9.46
C ASP A 110 -2.28 -7.41 -8.71
N SER A 111 -1.59 -8.40 -9.29
CA SER A 111 -1.27 -9.67 -8.63
C SER A 111 -0.41 -9.45 -7.38
N GLN A 112 0.65 -8.64 -7.47
CA GLN A 112 1.49 -8.33 -6.30
C GLN A 112 0.69 -7.63 -5.19
N ARG A 113 -0.16 -6.66 -5.55
CA ARG A 113 -1.05 -5.97 -4.59
C ARG A 113 -2.05 -6.94 -3.95
N ALA A 114 -2.60 -7.87 -4.72
CA ALA A 114 -3.52 -8.89 -4.21
C ALA A 114 -2.81 -9.81 -3.20
N HIS A 115 -1.63 -10.35 -3.55
CA HIS A 115 -0.86 -11.19 -2.63
C HIS A 115 -0.40 -10.46 -1.37
N ALA A 116 0.02 -9.20 -1.48
CA ALA A 116 0.37 -8.40 -0.31
C ALA A 116 -0.83 -8.18 0.61
N ARG A 117 -2.02 -7.95 0.03
CA ARG A 117 -3.27 -7.82 0.78
C ARG A 117 -3.65 -9.12 1.46
N GLU A 118 -3.61 -10.25 0.76
CA GLU A 118 -3.90 -11.57 1.34
C GLU A 118 -3.01 -11.86 2.55
N LYS A 119 -1.70 -11.65 2.42
CA LYS A 119 -0.75 -11.83 3.53
C LYS A 119 -1.11 -10.96 4.74
N LEU A 120 -1.46 -9.69 4.52
CA LEU A 120 -1.87 -8.79 5.58
C LEU A 120 -3.18 -9.23 6.25
N GLU A 121 -4.17 -9.65 5.47
CA GLU A 121 -5.44 -10.17 6.01
C GLU A 121 -5.21 -11.44 6.85
N SER A 122 -4.34 -12.35 6.41
CA SER A 122 -3.97 -13.54 7.21
C SER A 122 -3.29 -13.16 8.52
N VAL A 123 -2.34 -12.21 8.50
CA VAL A 123 -1.68 -11.72 9.72
C VAL A 123 -2.69 -11.06 10.67
N LYS A 124 -3.62 -10.25 10.13
CA LYS A 124 -4.70 -9.62 10.90
C LYS A 124 -5.61 -10.66 11.57
N ALA A 125 -6.03 -11.68 10.81
CA ALA A 125 -6.87 -12.75 11.33
C ALA A 125 -6.17 -13.51 12.47
N LEU A 126 -4.91 -13.91 12.28
CA LEU A 126 -4.12 -14.58 13.31
C LEU A 126 -3.94 -13.70 14.56
N ALA A 127 -3.60 -12.43 14.38
CA ALA A 127 -3.44 -11.49 15.49
C ALA A 127 -4.74 -11.26 16.27
N ALA A 128 -5.88 -11.23 15.59
CA ALA A 128 -7.19 -11.14 16.23
C ALA A 128 -7.52 -12.41 17.03
N THR A 129 -7.31 -13.60 16.45
CA THR A 129 -7.55 -14.89 17.12
C THR A 129 -6.65 -15.04 18.35
N VAL A 130 -5.34 -14.88 18.19
CA VAL A 130 -4.36 -14.96 19.30
C VAL A 130 -4.69 -13.92 20.37
N GLY A 131 -5.06 -12.70 19.96
CA GLY A 131 -5.48 -11.66 20.90
C GLY A 131 -6.71 -12.07 21.73
N HIS A 132 -7.71 -12.69 21.10
CA HIS A 132 -8.88 -13.19 21.79
C HIS A 132 -8.53 -14.35 22.74
N GLU A 133 -7.73 -15.29 22.30
CA GLU A 133 -7.33 -16.46 23.10
C GLU A 133 -6.43 -16.11 24.28
N ILE A 134 -5.60 -15.07 24.20
CA ILE A 134 -4.79 -14.59 25.33
C ILE A 134 -5.60 -13.72 26.30
N ASN A 135 -6.57 -12.94 25.79
CA ASN A 135 -7.41 -12.10 26.65
C ASN A 135 -8.20 -12.92 27.68
N SER A 136 -8.67 -14.12 27.29
CA SER A 136 -9.43 -15.01 28.18
C SER A 136 -8.66 -15.43 29.44
N PRO A 137 -7.47 -16.07 29.36
CA PRO A 137 -6.70 -16.43 30.55
C PRO A 137 -6.18 -15.21 31.32
N LEU A 138 -5.88 -14.08 30.65
CA LEU A 138 -5.54 -12.85 31.35
C LEU A 138 -6.69 -12.33 32.20
N PHE A 139 -7.92 -12.39 31.69
CA PHE A 139 -9.11 -12.00 32.45
C PHE A 139 -9.32 -12.86 33.69
N VAL A 140 -9.12 -14.18 33.56
CA VAL A 140 -9.15 -15.11 34.70
C VAL A 140 -8.04 -14.80 35.70
N ALA A 141 -6.81 -14.59 35.24
CA ALA A 141 -5.68 -14.29 36.11
C ALA A 141 -5.88 -12.97 36.88
N MET A 142 -6.31 -11.91 36.20
CA MET A 142 -6.62 -10.63 36.84
C MET A 142 -7.77 -10.78 37.84
N GLY A 143 -8.85 -11.48 37.49
CA GLY A 143 -9.97 -11.71 38.39
C GLY A 143 -9.58 -12.50 39.64
N ASN A 144 -8.67 -13.47 39.52
CA ASN A 144 -8.14 -14.20 40.69
C ASN A 144 -7.27 -13.30 41.58
N VAL A 145 -6.49 -12.38 41.01
CA VAL A 145 -5.70 -11.41 41.79
C VAL A 145 -6.63 -10.44 42.52
N GLU A 146 -7.65 -9.92 41.84
CA GLU A 146 -8.69 -9.05 42.45
C GLU A 146 -9.37 -9.77 43.62
N LEU A 147 -9.79 -11.03 43.45
CA LEU A 147 -10.40 -11.82 44.53
C LEU A 147 -9.46 -12.08 45.70
N LEU A 148 -8.15 -12.25 45.45
CA LEU A 148 -7.18 -12.41 46.53
C LEU A 148 -6.93 -11.08 47.25
N GLN A 149 -6.95 -9.94 46.54
CA GLN A 149 -6.81 -8.62 47.13
C GLN A 149 -7.96 -8.29 48.10
N ASP A 150 -9.18 -8.77 47.83
CA ASP A 150 -10.35 -8.59 48.70
C ASP A 150 -10.16 -9.17 50.12
N ASP A 151 -9.22 -10.12 50.31
CA ASP A 151 -8.93 -10.76 51.61
C ASP A 151 -7.89 -10.00 52.45
N PHE A 152 -7.26 -8.93 51.92
CA PHE A 152 -6.17 -8.20 52.58
C PHE A 152 -6.48 -6.69 52.72
N ASP A 153 -5.97 -6.08 53.80
CA ASP A 153 -6.01 -4.62 53.96
C ASP A 153 -5.13 -3.93 52.89
N GLU A 154 -5.59 -2.79 52.37
CA GLU A 154 -4.90 -2.03 51.30
C GLU A 154 -3.47 -1.60 51.68
N ASP A 155 -3.22 -1.34 52.97
CA ASP A 155 -1.91 -0.96 53.50
C ASP A 155 -0.99 -2.17 53.77
N SER A 156 -1.47 -3.40 53.54
CA SER A 156 -0.69 -4.61 53.80
C SER A 156 0.35 -4.87 52.70
N GLU A 157 1.47 -5.47 53.08
CA GLU A 157 2.52 -5.90 52.14
C GLU A 157 1.98 -6.87 51.09
N ALA A 158 1.09 -7.79 51.50
CA ALA A 158 0.44 -8.77 50.61
C ALA A 158 -0.44 -8.10 49.55
N TYR A 159 -1.22 -7.07 49.92
CA TYR A 159 -2.01 -6.31 48.96
C TYR A 159 -1.11 -5.62 47.92
N SER A 160 -0.02 -5.00 48.37
CA SER A 160 0.96 -4.35 47.49
C SER A 160 1.63 -5.32 46.50
N GLU A 161 1.98 -6.53 46.94
CA GLU A 161 2.52 -7.57 46.05
C GLU A 161 1.50 -8.00 44.99
N LEU A 162 0.24 -8.23 45.40
CA LEU A 162 -0.84 -8.59 44.48
C LEU A 162 -1.13 -7.47 43.47
N GLU A 163 -1.09 -6.21 43.90
CA GLU A 163 -1.25 -5.06 43.01
C GLU A 163 -0.15 -5.01 41.95
N GLY A 164 1.11 -5.32 42.31
CA GLY A 164 2.21 -5.45 41.35
C GLY A 164 1.96 -6.52 40.28
N ILE A 165 1.36 -7.65 40.66
CA ILE A 165 0.97 -8.71 39.72
C ILE A 165 -0.18 -8.22 38.82
N TYR A 166 -1.18 -7.56 39.39
CA TYR A 166 -2.31 -7.02 38.64
C TYR A 166 -1.86 -6.02 37.57
N VAL A 167 -1.00 -5.07 37.94
CA VAL A 167 -0.40 -4.09 37.02
C VAL A 167 0.35 -4.80 35.90
N SER A 168 1.15 -5.82 36.21
CA SER A 168 1.88 -6.60 35.20
C SER A 168 0.93 -7.31 34.22
N LEU A 169 -0.16 -7.92 34.70
CA LEU A 169 -1.18 -8.55 33.85
C LEU A 169 -1.89 -7.53 32.94
N LYS A 170 -2.17 -6.33 33.48
CA LYS A 170 -2.77 -5.21 32.75
C LYS A 170 -1.84 -4.71 31.65
N GLU A 171 -0.53 -4.64 31.89
CA GLU A 171 0.46 -4.30 30.88
C GLU A 171 0.47 -5.31 29.74
N ILE A 172 0.45 -6.61 30.05
CA ILE A 172 0.37 -7.68 29.04
C ILE A 172 -0.90 -7.53 28.20
N LYS A 173 -2.06 -7.27 28.83
CA LYS A 173 -3.33 -7.03 28.13
C LYS A 173 -3.23 -5.86 27.14
N VAL A 174 -2.55 -4.77 27.53
CA VAL A 174 -2.30 -3.63 26.64
C VAL A 174 -1.44 -4.03 25.45
N LEU A 175 -0.39 -4.83 25.64
CA LEU A 175 0.46 -5.35 24.56
C LEU A 175 -0.32 -6.26 23.59
N VAL A 176 -1.13 -7.18 24.11
CA VAL A 176 -1.98 -8.07 23.31
C VAL A 176 -2.97 -7.27 22.47
N LYS A 177 -3.58 -6.22 23.03
CA LYS A 177 -4.44 -5.29 22.29
C LYS A 177 -3.68 -4.51 21.22
N LYS A 178 -2.37 -4.29 21.37
CA LYS A 178 -1.56 -3.67 20.29
C LYS A 178 -1.38 -4.62 19.10
N ILE A 179 -1.20 -5.91 19.37
CA ILE A 179 -1.06 -6.96 18.36
C ILE A 179 -2.39 -7.15 17.60
N SER A 180 -3.54 -7.18 18.28
CA SER A 180 -4.83 -7.40 17.61
C SER A 180 -5.30 -6.25 16.71
N LEU A 181 -4.68 -5.07 16.82
CA LEU A 181 -5.03 -3.85 16.08
C LEU A 181 -4.05 -3.53 14.93
N ILE A 182 -3.30 -4.52 14.44
CA ILE A 182 -2.38 -4.34 13.30
C ILE A 182 -3.17 -3.93 12.05
N GLU A 183 -2.84 -2.78 11.47
CA GLU A 183 -3.42 -2.34 10.19
C GLU A 183 -2.44 -2.50 9.02
N GLU A 184 -1.13 -2.43 9.28
CA GLU A 184 -0.03 -2.55 8.33
C GLU A 184 1.13 -3.29 8.99
N VAL A 185 1.89 -4.11 8.25
CA VAL A 185 3.06 -4.80 8.81
C VAL A 185 4.31 -3.96 8.58
N VAL A 186 4.70 -3.18 9.59
CA VAL A 186 5.99 -2.48 9.59
C VAL A 186 7.02 -3.38 10.26
N THR A 187 8.11 -3.69 9.57
CA THR A 187 9.20 -4.49 10.15
C THR A 187 10.39 -3.63 10.48
N ARG A 188 11.07 -3.92 11.59
CA ARG A 188 12.36 -3.33 11.96
C ARG A 188 13.43 -4.41 12.07
N ASP A 189 14.67 -4.02 11.81
CA ASP A 189 15.82 -4.89 12.04
C ASP A 189 16.05 -5.03 13.55
N TYR A 190 16.14 -6.26 14.04
CA TYR A 190 16.36 -6.54 15.46
C TYR A 190 17.81 -6.87 15.78
N ASP A 191 18.49 -7.60 14.89
CA ASP A 191 19.84 -8.12 15.12
C ASP A 191 20.67 -8.33 13.83
N GLY A 192 20.26 -7.77 12.69
CA GLY A 192 20.92 -7.92 11.39
C GLY A 192 20.59 -9.22 10.64
N THR A 193 19.91 -10.16 11.30
CA THR A 193 19.50 -11.45 10.70
C THR A 193 17.99 -11.67 10.76
N THR A 194 17.31 -11.03 11.72
CA THR A 194 15.90 -11.22 12.00
C THR A 194 15.14 -9.91 11.92
N ARG A 195 14.10 -9.88 11.09
CA ARG A 195 13.14 -8.76 11.04
C ARG A 195 11.95 -9.06 11.93
N ILE A 196 11.67 -8.16 12.87
CA ILE A 196 10.51 -8.26 13.78
C ILE A 196 9.45 -7.21 13.43
N VAL A 197 8.19 -7.51 13.73
CA VAL A 197 7.08 -6.58 13.53
C VAL A 197 7.14 -5.48 14.58
N ASP A 198 7.13 -4.22 14.13
CA ASP A 198 7.02 -3.04 14.98
C ASP A 198 5.53 -2.73 15.21
N PHE A 199 4.95 -3.28 16.28
CA PHE A 199 3.54 -3.09 16.64
C PHE A 199 3.17 -1.64 16.98
N THR A 200 4.15 -0.76 17.24
CA THR A 200 3.89 0.65 17.53
C THR A 200 3.63 1.43 16.25
N LYS A 201 4.45 1.17 15.21
CA LYS A 201 4.30 1.79 13.87
C LYS A 201 3.25 1.11 13.00
N SER A 202 2.86 -0.11 13.35
CA SER A 202 1.87 -0.93 12.62
C SER A 202 0.40 -0.57 12.94
N LYS A 203 0.17 0.51 13.70
CA LYS A 203 -1.15 1.03 14.09
C LYS A 203 -1.50 2.32 13.36
N LYS A 204 -2.79 2.52 13.11
CA LYS A 204 -3.35 3.86 12.93
C LYS A 204 -3.35 4.56 14.28
N GLU A 205 -2.84 5.79 14.36
CA GLU A 205 -2.95 6.63 15.56
C GLU A 205 -4.40 6.63 16.07
N THR A 206 -4.66 5.84 17.11
CA THR A 206 -5.85 6.01 17.93
C THR A 206 -5.52 7.14 18.90
N THR A 207 -6.42 8.11 18.98
CA THR A 207 -6.43 9.21 19.94
C THR A 207 -5.87 8.75 21.30
N PRO A 208 -5.06 9.58 21.98
CA PRO A 208 -4.52 9.22 23.28
C PRO A 208 -5.68 8.86 24.19
N PHE A 209 -5.60 7.72 24.86
CA PHE A 209 -6.44 7.47 26.01
C PHE A 209 -6.01 8.53 27.03
N THR A 210 -6.86 9.54 27.23
CA THR A 210 -6.71 10.45 28.37
C THR A 210 -6.84 9.59 29.61
N GLU A 211 -5.71 9.28 30.23
CA GLU A 211 -5.69 8.96 31.65
C GLU A 211 -6.45 10.07 32.35
N HIS A 212 -7.65 9.77 32.84
CA HIS A 212 -8.16 10.55 33.96
C HIS A 212 -7.24 10.21 35.13
N PRO A 213 -6.49 11.19 35.67
CA PRO A 213 -5.81 10.97 36.92
C PRO A 213 -6.89 10.66 37.94
N PHE A 214 -6.75 9.54 38.64
CA PHE A 214 -7.41 9.39 39.93
C PHE A 214 -6.83 10.51 40.80
N THR A 215 -7.58 11.59 40.95
CA THR A 215 -7.40 12.54 42.04
C THR A 215 -7.94 11.88 43.28
N ASP A 216 -7.06 11.69 44.26
CA ASP A 216 -7.41 11.36 45.64
C ASP A 216 -8.51 12.30 46.15
N GLN A 217 -9.68 11.73 46.43
CA GLN A 217 -10.63 12.18 47.45
C GLN A 217 -11.34 10.97 48.04
#